data_AF-T2MIK1-F1
#
_entry.id   AF-T2MIK1-F1
#
_cell.length_a   1.000
_cell.length_b   1.000
_cell.length_c   1.000
_cell.angle_alpha   90.00
_cell.angle_beta   90.00
_cell.angle_gamma   90.00
#
_symmetry.space_group_name_H-M   'P 1'
#
loop_
_entity.id
_entity.type
_entity.pdbx_description
1 polymer ?
#
loop_
_entity_poly.entity_id
_entity_poly.type
_entity_poly.pdbx_seq_one_letter_code
_entity_poly.pdbx_strand_id
1 'polypeptide(L)'
;RQIDVEMGWLKNVLCSVKWILGFDDEIVEKKSIAATPFVTHKPSTQYVDEDGDIAEEFYEEVISSHGFPWMKRITERLCWQGLVALEFPRLHYDFPIVIYHN
;
A
#
# COMPACT_ATOMS: atom_id res chain seq x y z
N ARG A 1 24.73 4.49 -5.08
CA ARG A 1 24.72 3.58 -6.25
C ARG A 1 25.07 2.14 -5.90
N GLN A 2 26.13 1.84 -5.14
CA GLN A 2 26.43 0.44 -4.74
C GLN A 2 25.80 0.03 -3.40
N ILE A 3 25.43 0.98 -2.54
CA ILE A 3 24.89 0.72 -1.18
C ILE A 3 23.35 0.54 -1.21
N ASP A 4 22.68 1.09 -2.23
CA ASP A 4 21.21 1.12 -2.30
C ASP A 4 20.60 -0.26 -2.64
N VAL A 5 21.36 -1.12 -3.33
CA VAL A 5 20.94 -2.45 -3.77
C VAL A 5 20.97 -3.47 -2.63
N GLU A 6 21.91 -3.35 -1.68
CA GLU A 6 22.00 -4.26 -0.51
C GLU A 6 20.83 -4.14 0.46
N MET A 7 20.17 -2.97 0.48
CA MET A 7 19.05 -2.71 1.39
C MET A 7 17.69 -3.10 0.82
N GLY A 8 17.59 -3.39 -0.49
CA GLY A 8 16.32 -3.76 -1.16
C GLY A 8 15.70 -5.04 -0.59
N TRP A 9 16.54 -6.05 -0.35
CA TRP A 9 16.09 -7.32 0.26
C TRP A 9 15.59 -7.13 1.70
N LEU A 10 16.26 -6.29 2.50
CA LEU A 10 15.81 -5.95 3.84
C LEU A 10 14.49 -5.20 3.83
N LYS A 11 14.25 -4.30 2.85
CA LYS A 11 12.98 -3.59 2.70
C LYS A 11 11.83 -4.54 2.36
N ASN A 12 12.06 -5.54 1.52
CA ASN A 12 11.05 -6.55 1.18
C ASN A 12 10.71 -7.45 2.38
N VAL A 13 11.74 -7.91 3.11
CA VAL A 13 11.54 -8.70 4.33
C VAL A 13 10.84 -7.86 5.40
N LEU A 14 11.28 -6.61 5.61
CA LEU A 14 10.65 -5.69 6.55
C LEU A 14 9.21 -5.40 6.16
N CYS A 15 8.90 -5.18 4.89
CA CYS A 15 7.52 -4.95 4.45
C CYS A 15 6.64 -6.19 4.67
N SER A 16 7.13 -7.38 4.33
CA SER A 16 6.39 -8.62 4.54
C SER A 16 6.16 -8.90 6.03
N VAL A 17 7.16 -8.62 6.88
CA VAL A 17 7.05 -8.74 8.35
C VAL A 17 6.14 -7.65 8.93
N LYS A 18 6.23 -6.42 8.44
CA LYS A 18 5.36 -5.29 8.81
C LYS A 18 3.89 -5.60 8.54
N TRP A 19 3.61 -6.25 7.40
CA TRP A 19 2.29 -6.76 7.06
C TRP A 19 1.81 -7.85 8.02
N ILE A 20 2.62 -8.90 8.22
CA ILE A 20 2.27 -10.04 9.07
C ILE A 20 2.05 -9.62 10.52
N LEU A 21 2.85 -8.65 11.01
CA LEU A 21 2.77 -8.15 12.37
C LEU A 21 1.78 -6.99 12.53
N GLY A 22 1.08 -6.56 11.47
CA GLY A 22 0.16 -5.43 11.51
C GLY A 22 0.81 -4.13 11.98
N PHE A 23 2.12 -3.98 11.72
CA PHE A 23 2.92 -2.84 12.12
C PHE A 23 2.80 -1.73 11.06
N ASP A 24 1.57 -1.41 10.63
CA ASP A 24 1.33 -0.23 9.78
C ASP A 24 2.02 0.97 10.45
N ASP A 25 2.71 1.79 9.64
CA ASP A 25 3.42 2.97 10.16
C ASP A 25 2.51 3.68 11.13
N GLU A 26 3.02 3.78 12.36
CA GLU A 26 2.35 4.30 13.54
C GLU A 26 1.52 5.53 13.13
N ILE A 27 0.23 5.27 12.83
CA ILE A 27 -0.78 6.31 12.95
C ILE A 27 -0.75 6.55 14.44
N VAL A 28 0.05 7.53 14.85
CA VAL A 28 -0.16 8.26 16.08
C VAL A 28 -1.50 8.96 15.89
N GLU A 29 -2.57 8.17 15.93
CA GLU A 29 -3.87 8.60 16.36
C GLU A 29 -3.57 9.03 17.79
N LYS A 30 -3.23 10.32 17.94
CA LYS A 30 -3.28 10.97 19.24
C LYS A 30 -4.65 10.63 19.76
N LYS A 31 -4.68 9.71 20.71
CA LYS A 31 -5.82 9.05 21.34
C LYS A 31 -6.86 10.10 21.76
N SER A 32 -7.66 10.57 20.81
CA SER A 32 -8.85 11.37 21.09
C SER A 32 -9.94 10.36 21.36
N ILE A 33 -10.39 10.34 22.60
CA ILE A 33 -11.30 9.38 23.24
C ILE A 33 -12.73 9.37 22.62
N ALA A 34 -12.92 9.90 21.41
CA ALA A 34 -14.20 9.97 20.72
C ALA A 34 -14.10 9.34 19.32
N ALA A 35 -14.87 8.28 19.07
CA ALA A 35 -15.00 7.69 17.75
C ALA A 35 -15.63 8.72 16.80
N THR A 36 -14.86 9.25 15.86
CA THR A 36 -15.35 10.22 14.89
C THR A 36 -16.03 9.50 13.72
N PRO A 37 -17.10 10.05 13.13
CA PRO A 37 -17.68 9.48 11.92
C PRO A 37 -16.76 9.63 10.70
N PHE A 38 -15.62 10.30 10.82
CA PHE A 38 -14.76 10.64 9.69
C PHE A 38 -13.60 9.66 9.54
N VAL A 39 -13.50 9.05 8.37
CA VAL A 39 -12.40 8.23 7.90
C VAL A 39 -11.46 9.11 7.09
N THR A 40 -10.21 9.19 7.51
CA THR A 40 -9.16 10.00 6.85
C THR A 40 -8.18 9.16 6.05
N HIS A 41 -8.13 7.86 6.28
CA HIS A 41 -7.21 6.93 5.63
C HIS A 41 -7.96 5.67 5.19
N LYS A 42 -7.51 5.04 4.10
CA LYS A 42 -8.04 3.76 3.65
C LYS A 42 -6.92 2.77 3.29
N PRO A 43 -7.16 1.46 3.38
CA PRO A 43 -6.28 0.46 2.77
C PRO A 43 -6.09 0.75 1.27
N SER A 44 -4.84 0.69 0.79
CA SER A 44 -4.54 0.74 -0.64
C SER A 44 -4.81 -0.59 -1.34
N THR A 45 -4.91 -0.58 -2.66
CA THR A 45 -4.79 -1.79 -3.50
C THR A 45 -3.46 -1.83 -4.26
N GLN A 46 -2.63 -0.80 -4.06
CA GLN A 46 -1.38 -0.63 -4.80
C GLN A 46 -0.21 -1.26 -4.05
N TYR A 47 0.80 -1.59 -4.84
CA TYR A 47 2.08 -2.12 -4.42
C TYR A 47 3.20 -1.19 -4.85
N VAL A 48 4.31 -1.27 -4.13
CA VAL A 48 5.57 -0.58 -4.38
C VAL A 48 6.61 -1.63 -4.72
N ASP A 49 7.34 -1.47 -5.82
CA ASP A 49 8.43 -2.37 -6.20
C ASP A 49 9.78 -1.96 -5.59
N GLU A 50 10.86 -2.64 -6.00
CA GLU A 50 12.22 -2.40 -5.49
C GLU A 50 12.76 -1.01 -5.87
N ASP A 51 12.29 -0.45 -6.98
CA ASP A 51 12.70 0.85 -7.52
C ASP A 51 11.85 2.00 -6.95
N GLY A 52 10.74 1.68 -6.28
CA GLY A 52 9.84 2.63 -5.64
C GLY A 52 8.67 3.07 -6.53
N ASP A 53 8.47 2.39 -7.66
CA ASP A 53 7.31 2.60 -8.51
C ASP A 53 6.04 2.10 -7.81
N ILE A 54 4.91 2.76 -8.03
CA ILE A 54 3.62 2.43 -7.39
C ILE A 54 2.61 2.02 -8.46
N ALA A 55 2.11 0.80 -8.38
CA ALA A 55 1.10 0.28 -9.30
C ALA A 55 0.21 -0.77 -8.63
N GLU A 56 -0.96 -1.03 -9.23
CA GLU A 56 -1.83 -2.13 -8.81
C GLU A 56 -1.26 -3.49 -9.24
N GLU A 57 -0.59 -3.53 -10.40
CA GLU A 57 0.05 -4.72 -10.93
C GLU A 57 1.40 -4.37 -11.58
N PHE A 58 2.39 -5.25 -11.43
CA PHE A 58 3.72 -5.11 -12.01
C PHE A 58 3.99 -6.25 -13.00
N TYR A 59 4.73 -5.93 -14.07
CA TYR A 59 5.11 -6.88 -15.11
C TYR A 59 6.58 -6.70 -15.47
N GLU A 60 7.31 -7.80 -15.64
CA GLU A 60 8.67 -7.81 -16.18
C GLU A 60 8.68 -8.36 -17.61
N GLU A 61 9.54 -7.80 -18.46
CA GLU A 61 9.83 -8.39 -19.76
C GLU A 61 10.73 -9.60 -19.58
N VAL A 62 10.32 -10.73 -20.15
CA VAL A 62 11.10 -11.96 -20.16
C VAL A 62 11.30 -12.37 -21.61
N ILE A 63 12.56 -12.63 -21.97
CA ILE A 63 12.88 -13.19 -23.29
C ILE A 63 12.70 -14.70 -23.19
N SER A 64 11.73 -15.24 -23.93
CA SER A 64 11.59 -16.70 -24.06
C SER A 64 12.83 -17.29 -24.72
N SER A 65 13.09 -18.57 -24.51
CA SER A 65 14.17 -19.31 -25.21
C SER A 65 14.10 -19.21 -26.73
N HIS A 66 12.91 -18.92 -27.27
CA HIS A 66 12.65 -18.73 -28.71
C HIS A 66 12.86 -17.29 -29.18
N GLY A 67 13.38 -16.40 -28.33
CA GLY A 67 13.72 -15.01 -28.65
C GLY A 67 12.54 -14.04 -28.69
N PHE A 68 11.31 -14.51 -28.46
CA PHE A 68 10.14 -13.63 -28.38
C PHE A 68 9.99 -13.05 -26.96
N PRO A 69 9.92 -11.72 -26.82
CA PRO A 69 9.66 -11.08 -25.54
C PRO A 69 8.21 -11.32 -25.13
N TRP A 70 8.00 -11.55 -23.83
CA TRP A 70 6.67 -11.63 -23.23
C TRP A 70 6.68 -10.93 -21.88
N MET A 71 5.51 -10.42 -21.48
CA MET A 71 5.35 -9.79 -20.18
C MET A 71 4.88 -10.83 -19.17
N LYS A 72 5.62 -10.95 -18.07
CA LYS A 72 5.28 -11.82 -16.94
C LYS A 72 4.80 -10.96 -15.79
N ARG A 73 3.65 -11.31 -15.22
CA ARG A 73 3.19 -10.68 -13.97
C ARG A 73 4.18 -10.99 -12.83
N ILE A 74 4.57 -9.95 -12.12
CA ILE A 74 5.39 -10.04 -10.91
C ILE A 74 4.44 -10.08 -9.70
N THR A 75 4.65 -11.06 -8.83
CA THR A 75 3.91 -11.20 -7.55
C THR A 75 4.86 -11.26 -6.35
N GLU A 76 6.16 -11.33 -6.59
CA GLU A 76 7.21 -11.40 -5.57
C GLU A 76 7.91 -10.05 -5.48
N ARG A 77 8.56 -9.77 -4.33
CA ARG A 77 9.35 -8.54 -4.13
C ARG A 77 8.55 -7.24 -4.31
N LEU A 78 7.23 -7.33 -4.12
CA LEU A 78 6.33 -6.20 -4.06
C LEU A 78 5.91 -5.95 -2.61
N CYS A 79 5.94 -4.69 -2.20
CA CYS A 79 5.48 -4.25 -0.90
C CYS A 79 4.10 -3.61 -1.05
N TRP A 80 3.10 -4.01 -0.26
CA TRP A 80 1.82 -3.29 -0.27
C TRP A 80 2.02 -1.86 0.25
N GLN A 81 1.36 -0.89 -0.39
CA GLN A 81 1.55 0.52 -0.07
C GLN A 81 1.10 0.90 1.35
N GLY A 82 0.19 0.15 1.97
CA GLY A 82 -0.30 0.48 3.30
C GLY A 82 -1.63 1.24 3.30
N LEU A 83 -1.83 1.97 4.40
CA LEU A 83 -2.89 2.97 4.53
C LEU A 83 -2.51 4.23 3.75
N VAL A 84 -3.44 4.70 2.93
CA VAL A 84 -3.26 5.93 2.14
C VAL A 84 -4.24 6.98 2.64
N ALA A 85 -3.72 8.19 2.83
CA ALA A 85 -4.52 9.35 3.19
C ALA A 85 -5.54 9.67 2.08
N LEU A 86 -6.77 9.92 2.49
CA LEU A 86 -7.83 10.38 1.61
C LEU A 86 -7.66 11.88 1.38
N GLU A 87 -7.84 12.34 0.15
CA GLU A 87 -7.83 13.77 -0.20
C GLU A 87 -8.84 14.57 0.63
N PHE A 88 -10.01 13.96 0.89
CA PHE A 88 -11.06 14.50 1.75
C PHE A 88 -11.53 13.42 2.74
N PRO A 89 -11.85 13.78 3.99
CA PRO A 89 -12.44 12.86 4.96
C PRO A 89 -13.75 12.26 4.43
N ARG A 90 -13.95 10.97 4.65
CA ARG A 90 -15.16 10.23 4.26
C ARG A 90 -15.97 9.83 5.47
N LEU A 91 -17.25 9.55 5.28
CA LEU A 91 -18.10 9.05 6.35
C LEU A 91 -17.87 7.55 6.58
N HIS A 92 -17.73 7.15 7.84
CA HIS A 92 -17.65 5.76 8.26
C HIS A 92 -19.04 5.10 8.15
N TYR A 93 -19.10 3.87 7.62
CA TYR A 93 -20.36 3.23 7.25
C TYR A 93 -21.26 2.91 8.46
N ASP A 94 -20.68 2.69 9.64
CA ASP A 94 -21.42 2.43 10.89
C ASP A 94 -22.03 3.69 11.53
N PHE A 95 -21.81 4.89 10.98
CA PHE A 95 -22.33 6.14 11.54
C PHE A 95 -23.56 6.62 10.75
N PRO A 96 -24.79 6.38 11.25
CA PRO A 96 -25.99 6.89 10.60
C PRO A 96 -26.00 8.42 10.64
N ILE A 97 -26.19 9.06 9.48
CA ILE A 97 -26.33 10.52 9.35
C ILE A 97 -27.72 10.86 8.84
N VAL A 98 -28.41 11.78 9.52
CA VAL A 98 -29.67 12.36 9.09
C VAL A 98 -29.38 13.59 8.23
N ILE A 99 -29.73 13.53 6.95
CA ILE A 99 -29.66 14.69 6.05
C ILE A 99 -31.05 15.32 6.02
N TYR A 100 -31.16 16.58 6.43
CA TYR A 100 -32.40 17.36 6.35
C TYR A 100 -32.33 18.32 5.16
N HIS A 101 -33.45 18.47 4.45
CA HIS A 101 -33.60 19.40 3.33
C HIS A 101 -34.80 20.31 3.62
N ASN A 102 -34.65 21.61 3.38
CA ASN A 102 -35.70 22.62 3.57
C ASN A 102 -36.69 22.70 2.41
#